data_AF-A0A2S7XMK0-F1
#
_entry.id   AF-A0A2S7XMK0-F1
#
_cell.length_a   1.000
_cell.length_b   1.000
_cell.length_c   1.000
_cell.angle_alpha   90.00
_cell.angle_beta   90.00
_cell.angle_gamma   90.00
#
_symmetry.space_group_name_H-M   'P 1'
#
loop_
_entity.id
_entity.type
_entity.pdbx_description
1 polymer ?
#
loop_
_entity_poly.entity_id
_entity_poly.type
_entity_poly.pdbx_seq_one_letter_code
_entity_poly.pdbx_strand_id
1 'polypeptide(L)' 'MPTISMFYGILIQMFWDEHAPPHFHATYGEYKATIDIYALTVCEGTLPRRATQLVLDWTELHQAELVKIGNSVAPIISHN' A
#
# COMPACT_ATOMS: atom_id res chain seq x y z
N MET A 1 -6.86 -1.38 9.41
CA MET A 1 -6.09 -2.02 8.34
C MET A 1 -5.17 -3.00 9.05
N PRO A 2 -5.23 -4.33 8.80
CA PRO A 2 -4.20 -5.23 9.31
C PRO A 2 -2.82 -4.75 8.84
N THR A 3 -1.82 -4.90 9.71
CA THR A 3 -0.43 -4.66 9.35
C THR A 3 0.07 -5.87 8.56
N ILE A 4 0.43 -5.65 7.30
CA ILE A 4 0.91 -6.70 6.39
C ILE A 4 2.43 -6.78 6.35
N SER A 5 3.12 -5.69 6.74
CA SER A 5 4.58 -5.65 6.84
C SER A 5 5.02 -4.55 7.82
N MET A 6 6.22 -4.71 8.36
CA MET A 6 6.88 -3.69 9.19
C MET A 6 8.39 -3.73 8.97
N PHE A 7 8.99 -2.58 8.69
CA PHE A 7 10.45 -2.46 8.52
C PHE A 7 10.93 -1.05 8.87
N TYR A 8 12.11 -0.92 9.49
CA TYR A 8 12.70 0.37 9.88
C TYR A 8 11.75 1.31 10.67
N GLY A 9 10.82 0.75 11.44
CA GLY A 9 9.79 1.51 12.18
C GLY A 9 8.63 2.02 11.32
N ILE A 10 8.57 1.62 10.05
CA ILE A 10 7.49 1.89 9.11
C ILE A 10 6.49 0.74 9.18
N LEU A 11 5.23 1.06 9.43
CA LEU A 11 4.12 0.12 9.41
C LEU A 11 3.44 0.19 8.04
N ILE A 12 3.29 -0.95 7.39
CA ILE A 12 2.53 -1.09 6.14
C ILE A 12 1.21 -1.78 6.47
N GLN A 13 0.11 -1.09 6.18
CA GLN A 13 -1.23 -1.55 6.52
C GLN A 13 -2.14 -1.46 5.29
N MET A 14 -2.99 -2.45 5.09
CA MET A 14 -3.91 -2.49 3.94
C MET A 14 -5.25 -3.10 4.37
N PHE A 15 -6.37 -2.62 3.83
CA PHE A 15 -7.68 -3.29 3.92
C PHE A 15 -8.08 -3.85 2.56
N TRP A 16 -8.92 -4.89 2.57
CA TRP A 16 -9.30 -5.65 1.37
C TRP A 16 -10.52 -5.09 0.64
N ASP A 17 -11.26 -4.15 1.25
CA ASP A 17 -12.56 -3.65 0.80
C ASP A 17 -12.48 -2.21 0.25
N GLU A 18 -11.28 -1.75 -0.10
CA GLU A 18 -11.06 -0.42 -0.67
C GLU A 18 -10.95 -0.55 -2.20
N HIS A 19 -11.98 -0.07 -2.90
CA HIS A 19 -12.05 -0.06 -4.36
C HIS A 19 -10.95 0.82 -5.01
N ALA A 20 -10.72 0.59 -6.30
CA ALA A 20 -9.56 1.00 -7.10
C ALA A 20 -9.17 2.50 -7.07
N PRO A 21 -7.85 2.81 -7.24
CA PRO A 21 -6.72 1.88 -7.41
C PRO A 21 -6.25 1.25 -6.09
N PRO A 22 -5.66 0.03 -6.13
CA PRO A 22 -5.06 -0.61 -4.97
C PRO A 22 -4.01 0.28 -4.32
N HIS A 23 -4.22 0.62 -3.06
CA HIS A 23 -3.29 1.39 -2.26
C HIS A 23 -3.06 0.73 -0.91
N PHE A 24 -2.01 1.14 -0.22
CA PHE A 24 -1.81 0.81 1.18
C PHE A 24 -1.40 2.05 1.97
N HIS A 25 -1.49 1.95 3.29
CA HIS A 25 -1.09 3.00 4.21
C HIS A 25 0.26 2.71 4.84
N ALA A 26 1.17 3.67 4.74
CA ALA A 26 2.45 3.68 5.42
C ALA A 26 2.41 4.66 6.60
N THR A 27 2.79 4.20 7.79
CA THR A 27 2.93 5.04 9.00
C THR A 27 4.37 5.00 9.49
N TYR A 28 4.98 6.17 9.75
CA TYR A 28 6.31 6.32 10.33
C TYR A 28 6.31 7.42 11.39
N GLY A 29 6.29 7.04 12.66
CA GLY A 29 6.11 8.01 13.76
C GLY A 29 4.78 8.75 13.63
N GLU A 30 4.85 10.09 13.51
CA GLU A 30 3.69 10.97 13.28
C GLU A 30 3.27 11.07 11.81
N TYR A 31 4.12 10.61 10.89
CA TYR A 31 3.90 10.71 9.45
C TYR A 31 3.03 9.55 8.95
N LYS A 32 2.12 9.87 8.01
CA LYS A 32 1.23 8.92 7.36
C LYS A 32 1.14 9.25 5.89
N ALA A 33 1.17 8.23 5.04
CA ALA A 33 0.98 8.36 3.61
C ALA A 33 0.20 7.18 3.04
N THR A 34 -0.52 7.47 1.96
CA THR A 34 -1.19 6.46 1.12
C THR A 34 -0.36 6.28 -0.14
N ILE A 35 -0.02 5.02 -0.47
CA ILE A 35 0.85 4.68 -1.59
C ILE A 35 0.03 3.99 -2.67
N ASP A 36 0.08 4.49 -3.90
CA ASP A 36 -0.43 3.79 -5.07
C ASP A 36 0.48 2.62 -5.41
N ILE A 37 -0.08 1.41 -5.42
CA ILE A 37 0.71 0.21 -5.69
C ILE A 37 1.18 0.18 -7.15
N TYR A 38 0.41 0.71 -8.11
CA TYR A 38 0.75 0.67 -9.52
C TYR A 38 1.63 1.83 -9.95
N ALA A 39 1.26 3.06 -9.57
CA ALA A 39 1.97 4.27 -9.96
C ALA A 39 3.25 4.50 -9.14
N LEU A 40 3.50 3.70 -8.09
CA LEU A 40 4.66 3.80 -7.20
C LEU A 40 4.86 5.23 -6.70
N THR A 41 3.77 5.84 -6.24
CA THR A 41 3.76 7.23 -5.78
C THR A 41 2.96 7.37 -4.50
N VAL A 42 3.24 8.45 -3.78
CA VAL A 42 2.38 8.89 -2.68
C VAL A 42 1.16 9.57 -3.27
N CYS A 43 -0.04 9.08 -2.95
CA CYS A 43 -1.32 9.69 -3.34
C CYS A 43 -1.78 10.73 -2.33
N GLU A 44 -1.62 10.44 -1.05
CA GLU A 44 -2.08 11.30 0.05
C GLU A 44 -1.10 11.27 1.20
N GLY A 45 -1.10 12.35 1.99
CA GLY A 45 -0.21 12.49 3.14
C GLY A 45 1.24 12.70 2.74
N THR A 46 2.15 12.40 3.67
CA THR A 46 3.58 12.60 3.46
C THR A 46 4.40 11.70 4.37
N LEU A 47 5.60 11.36 3.89
CA LEU A 47 6.65 10.73 4.67
C LEU A 47 7.93 11.55 4.50
N PRO A 48 8.85 11.52 5.48
CA PRO A 48 10.20 12.06 5.28
C PRO A 48 10.85 11.38 4.08
N ARG A 49 11.62 12.13 3.29
CA ARG A 49 12.20 11.69 2.00
C ARG A 49 12.82 10.28 2.03
N ARG A 50 13.57 9.94 3.09
CA ARG A 50 14.19 8.62 3.23
C ARG A 50 13.15 7.50 3.43
N ALA A 51 12.13 7.74 4.24
CA ALA A 51 11.05 6.79 4.45
C ALA A 51 10.22 6.61 3.17
N THR A 52 9.95 7.69 2.42
CA THR A 52 9.29 7.60 1.11
C THR A 52 10.06 6.68 0.18
N GLN A 53 11.38 6.87 0.02
CA GLN A 53 12.19 6.03 -0.85
C GLN A 53 12.14 4.56 -0.43
N LEU A 54 12.33 4.28 0.87
CA LEU A 54 12.28 2.91 1.39
C LEU A 54 10.92 2.24 1.13
N VAL A 55 9.82 2.98 1.28
CA VAL A 55 8.48 2.46 1.03
C VAL A 55 8.26 2.20 -0.46
N LEU A 56 8.71 3.10 -1.35
CA LEU A 56 8.55 2.90 -2.80
C LEU A 56 9.41 1.75 -3.31
N ASP A 57 10.67 1.64 -2.88
CA ASP A 57 11.55 0.51 -3.23
C ASP A 57 10.95 -0.82 -2.76
N TRP A 58 10.40 -0.84 -1.53
CA TRP A 58 9.70 -2.01 -1.00
C TRP A 58 8.43 -2.31 -1.80
N THR A 59 7.69 -1.28 -2.21
CA THR A 59 6.46 -1.45 -3.01
C THR A 59 6.79 -2.06 -4.37
N GLU A 60 7.83 -1.56 -5.04
CA GLU A 60 8.30 -2.10 -6.32
C GLU A 60 8.69 -3.58 -6.19
N LEU A 61 9.45 -3.93 -5.16
CA LEU A 61 9.89 -5.30 -4.89
C LEU A 61 8.72 -6.26 -4.63
N HIS A 62 7.65 -5.79 -3.98
CA HIS A 62 6.51 -6.60 -3.55
C HIS A 62 5.22 -6.36 -4.37
N GLN A 63 5.31 -5.61 -5.47
CA GLN A 63 4.14 -5.10 -6.20
C GLN A 63 3.16 -6.21 -6.59
N ALA A 64 3.66 -7.32 -7.12
CA ALA A 64 2.82 -8.44 -7.54
C ALA A 64 2.06 -9.12 -6.38
N GLU A 65 2.64 -9.15 -5.18
CA GLU A 65 2.01 -9.70 -3.98
C GLU A 65 0.95 -8.73 -3.45
N LEU A 66 1.27 -7.44 -3.41
CA LEU A 66 0.37 -6.37 -2.98
C LEU A 66 -0.88 -6.29 -3.87
N VAL A 67 -0.71 -6.41 -5.18
CA VAL A 67 -1.83 -6.48 -6.14
C VAL A 67 -2.73 -7.68 -5.87
N LYS A 68 -2.15 -8.86 -5.59
CA LYS A 68 -2.95 -10.06 -5.25
C LYS A 68 -3.70 -9.88 -3.93
N ILE A 69 -3.06 -9.29 -2.92
CA ILE A 69 -3.68 -9.01 -1.61
C ILE A 69 -4.86 -8.04 -1.79
N GLY A 70 -4.68 -6.97 -2.56
CA GLY A 70 -5.76 -6.01 -2.87
C GLY A 70 -6.90 -6.60 -3.69
N ASN A 71 -6.62 -7.58 -4.55
CA ASN A 71 -7.62 -8.22 -5.41
C ASN A 71 -8.30 -9.45 -4.79
N SER A 72 -7.89 -9.89 -3.59
CA SER A 72 -8.32 -11.18 -3.02
C SER A 72 -9.81 -11.28 -2.63
N VAL A 73 -10.62 -10.22 -2.81
CA VAL A 73 -12.09 -10.32 -2.94
C VAL A 73 -12.64 -9.25 -3.88
N ALA A 74 -12.26 -9.27 -5.17
CA ALA A 74 -13.25 -8.82 -6.17
C ALA A 74 -14.39 -9.85 -6.14
N PRO A 75 -15.65 -9.49 -5.85
CA PRO A 75 -16.72 -10.46 -5.90
C PRO A 75 -16.74 -11.04 -7.31
N ILE A 76 -16.94 -12.35 -7.41
CA ILE A 76 -17.19 -13.08 -8.67
C ILE A 76 -18.56 -12.61 -9.19
N ILE A 77 -18.69 -11.34 -9.59
CA ILE A 77 -19.83 -10.80 -10.32
C ILE A 77 -19.35 -9.63 -11.19
N SER A 78 -18.72 -9.99 -12.31
CA SER A 78 -18.89 -9.29 -13.57
C SER A 78 -18.72 -10.33 -14.67
N HIS A 79 -19.70 -11.21 -14.78
CA HIS A 79 -20.04 -11.88 -16.02
C HIS A 79 -21.54 -11.65 -16.24
N ASN A 80 -21.84 -11.03 -17.39
CA ASN A 80 -23.10 -10.45 -17.88
C ASN A 80 -23.51 -9.09 -17.33
#